data_AF-A0A3L7WCP3-F1
#
_entry.id   AF-A0A3L7WCP3-F1
#
_cell.length_a   1.000
_cell.length_b   1.000
_cell.length_c   1.000
_cell.angle_alpha   90.00
_cell.angle_beta   90.00
_cell.angle_gamma   90.00
#
_symmetry.space_group_name_H-M   'P 1'
#
loop_
_entity.id
_entity.type
_entity.pdbx_description
1 polymer ?
#
loop_
_entity_poly.entity_id
_entity_poly.type
_entity_poly.pdbx_seq_one_letter_code
_entity_poly.pdbx_strand_id
1 'polypeptide(L)'
;MKPLGSVQSSSGSLFRRSNGRGLSAAGAVIVVLGALPAWWTISGSGLAPEIGNAFDSPGFVGFFAALAVLAVIIAPEAVGEPLRIDWWPTHLVLVCIATSAFLLAAGGAAVTATGNDLPLSAVFGLNTAPGLWVTLVGLGVWIAGAAQIVDARNDR
;
A
#
# COMPACT_ATOMS: atom_id res chain seq x y z
N MET A 1 -36.74 8.86 -33.59
CA MET A 1 -36.53 9.03 -32.13
C MET A 1 -35.04 8.83 -31.87
N LYS A 2 -34.30 9.89 -31.53
CA LYS A 2 -32.89 9.81 -31.12
C LYS A 2 -32.85 9.55 -29.61
N PRO A 3 -32.11 8.56 -29.09
CA PRO A 3 -32.00 8.39 -27.65
C PRO A 3 -31.25 9.60 -27.09
N LEU A 4 -31.90 10.30 -26.17
CA LEU A 4 -31.31 11.37 -25.36
C LEU A 4 -30.14 10.76 -24.58
N GLY A 5 -28.95 11.33 -24.77
CA GLY A 5 -27.74 10.93 -24.07
C GLY A 5 -27.96 10.95 -22.57
N SER A 6 -27.55 9.88 -21.91
CA SER A 6 -27.53 9.78 -20.45
C SER A 6 -26.73 10.94 -19.89
N VAL A 7 -27.36 11.78 -19.08
CA VAL A 7 -26.67 12.78 -18.28
C VAL A 7 -25.86 12.01 -17.23
N GLN A 8 -24.58 11.76 -17.53
CA GLN A 8 -23.60 11.20 -16.59
C GLN A 8 -23.54 12.12 -15.36
N SER A 9 -23.81 11.56 -14.19
CA SER A 9 -23.77 12.27 -12.91
C SER A 9 -22.34 12.70 -12.60
N SER A 10 -21.97 13.88 -13.09
CA SER A 10 -20.68 14.54 -12.84
C SER A 10 -20.34 14.57 -11.34
N SER A 11 -21.35 14.79 -10.48
CA SER A 11 -21.18 14.81 -9.03
C SER A 11 -20.71 13.48 -8.45
N GLY A 12 -21.24 12.34 -8.92
CA GLY A 12 -20.86 11.01 -8.39
C GLY A 12 -19.38 10.67 -8.64
N SER A 13 -18.88 10.99 -9.83
CA SER A 13 -17.48 10.76 -10.21
C SER A 13 -16.51 11.63 -9.38
N LEU A 14 -16.90 12.87 -9.04
CA LEU A 14 -16.10 13.79 -8.22
C LEU A 14 -16.03 13.34 -6.76
N PHE A 15 -17.16 12.92 -6.16
CA PHE A 15 -17.20 12.37 -4.81
C PHE A 15 -16.39 11.07 -4.68
N ARG A 16 -16.46 10.20 -5.69
CA ARG A 16 -15.72 8.93 -5.70
C ARG A 16 -14.21 9.17 -5.81
N ARG A 17 -13.78 10.16 -6.61
CA ARG A 17 -12.36 10.54 -6.72
C ARG A 17 -11.82 11.18 -5.44
N SER A 18 -12.57 12.07 -4.77
CA SER A 18 -12.13 12.68 -3.51
C SER A 18 -12.02 11.64 -2.38
N ASN A 19 -13.00 10.73 -2.29
CA ASN A 19 -12.97 9.63 -1.34
C ASN A 19 -11.82 8.66 -1.62
N GLY A 20 -11.55 8.36 -2.89
CA GLY A 20 -10.42 7.54 -3.31
C GLY A 20 -9.06 8.15 -2.91
N ARG A 21 -8.88 9.47 -3.03
CA ARG A 21 -7.68 10.18 -2.54
C ARG A 21 -7.54 10.08 -1.03
N GLY A 22 -8.63 10.28 -0.28
CA GLY A 22 -8.63 10.15 1.18
C GLY A 22 -8.24 8.74 1.64
N LEU A 23 -8.82 7.71 1.04
CA LEU A 23 -8.48 6.31 1.34
C LEU A 23 -7.04 5.97 0.93
N SER A 24 -6.58 6.46 -0.22
CA SER A 24 -5.20 6.26 -0.67
C SER A 24 -4.21 6.89 0.31
N ALA A 25 -4.49 8.09 0.80
CA ALA A 25 -3.65 8.77 1.80
C ALA A 25 -3.66 8.01 3.14
N ALA A 26 -4.84 7.61 3.63
CA ALA A 26 -4.96 6.86 4.87
C ALA A 26 -4.20 5.53 4.81
N GLY A 27 -4.37 4.77 3.71
CA GLY A 27 -3.65 3.52 3.49
C GLY A 27 -2.14 3.72 3.43
N ALA A 28 -1.66 4.76 2.73
CA ALA A 28 -0.24 5.08 2.67
C ALA A 28 0.35 5.46 4.04
N VAL A 29 -0.36 6.22 4.87
CA VAL A 29 0.06 6.50 6.25
C VAL A 29 0.17 5.21 7.06
N ILE A 30 -0.81 4.30 6.95
CA ILE A 30 -0.77 3.02 7.64
C ILE A 30 0.42 2.17 7.18
N VAL A 31 0.75 2.15 5.88
CA VAL A 31 1.94 1.46 5.35
C VAL A 31 3.24 2.05 5.91
N VAL A 32 3.35 3.39 5.96
CA VAL A 32 4.51 4.07 6.54
C VAL A 32 4.69 3.68 8.01
N LEU A 33 3.60 3.66 8.78
CA LEU A 33 3.62 3.27 10.19
C LEU A 33 3.88 1.77 10.37
N GLY A 34 3.35 0.93 9.48
CA GLY A 34 3.54 -0.53 9.50
C GLY A 34 4.95 -0.97 9.09
N ALA A 35 5.71 -0.13 8.39
CA ALA A 35 7.08 -0.42 7.99
C ALA A 35 8.08 -0.39 9.18
N LEU A 36 7.75 0.31 10.27
CA LEU A 36 8.66 0.52 11.41
C LEU A 36 8.76 -0.70 12.34
N PRO A 37 7.65 -1.33 12.77
CA PRO A 37 7.70 -2.48 13.66
C PRO A 37 8.20 -3.74 12.95
N ALA A 38 8.48 -4.79 13.72
CA ALA A 38 8.94 -6.07 13.20
C ALA A 38 7.97 -6.66 12.16
N TRP A 39 8.52 -7.12 11.05
CA TRP A 39 7.81 -7.84 9.99
C TRP A 39 8.00 -9.35 10.10
N TRP A 40 9.09 -9.78 10.75
CA TRP A 40 9.31 -11.17 11.09
C TRP A 40 10.17 -11.26 12.35
N THR A 41 9.98 -12.36 13.07
CA THR A 41 10.90 -12.78 14.13
C THR A 41 11.28 -14.23 13.86
N ILE A 42 12.56 -14.49 13.65
CA ILE A 42 13.12 -15.83 13.47
C ILE A 42 13.84 -16.20 14.76
N SER A 43 13.26 -17.14 15.51
CA SER A 43 13.85 -17.66 16.75
C SER A 43 13.66 -19.17 16.81
N GLY A 44 14.75 -19.92 16.97
CA GLY A 44 14.75 -21.39 17.05
C GLY A 44 15.82 -21.90 18.01
N SER A 45 15.74 -23.18 18.40
CA SER A 45 16.73 -23.79 19.31
C SER A 45 18.11 -23.84 18.64
N GLY A 46 19.01 -22.95 19.05
CA GLY A 46 20.38 -22.86 18.53
C GLY A 46 20.62 -21.71 17.52
N LEU A 47 19.59 -20.95 17.15
CA LEU A 47 19.72 -19.74 16.34
C LEU A 47 19.68 -18.51 17.25
N ALA A 48 20.53 -17.51 16.98
CA ALA A 48 20.35 -16.20 17.57
C ALA A 48 19.02 -15.61 17.07
N PRO A 49 18.19 -15.02 17.95
CA PRO A 49 16.92 -14.43 17.54
C PRO A 49 17.19 -13.27 16.58
N GLU A 50 16.67 -13.38 15.36
CA GLU A 50 16.73 -12.36 14.33
C GLU A 50 15.37 -11.70 14.21
N ILE A 51 15.33 -10.38 14.41
CA ILE A 51 14.14 -9.56 14.25
C ILE A 51 14.42 -8.61 13.11
N GLY A 52 13.57 -8.61 12.08
CA GLY A 52 13.72 -7.72 10.93
C GLY A 52 12.42 -7.02 10.58
N ASN A 53 12.54 -5.89 9.90
CA ASN A 53 11.43 -5.05 9.46
C ASN A 53 11.51 -4.73 7.95
N ALA A 54 10.70 -3.77 7.50
CA ALA A 54 10.69 -3.37 6.09
C ALA A 54 12.06 -2.95 5.55
N PHE A 55 12.92 -2.36 6.38
CA PHE A 55 14.21 -1.81 5.97
C PHE A 55 15.32 -2.86 5.85
N ASP A 56 15.13 -4.04 6.43
CA ASP A 56 16.05 -5.17 6.31
C ASP A 56 15.78 -6.03 5.07
N SER A 57 14.84 -5.61 4.22
CA SER A 57 14.37 -6.36 3.05
C SER A 57 13.95 -5.41 1.92
N PRO A 58 13.53 -5.90 0.74
CA PRO A 58 12.93 -5.04 -0.30
C PRO A 58 11.70 -4.23 0.16
N GLY A 59 11.16 -4.45 1.36
CA GLY A 59 10.04 -3.71 1.94
C GLY A 59 10.26 -2.20 2.02
N PHE A 60 11.51 -1.72 2.11
CA PHE A 60 11.82 -0.28 2.11
C PHE A 60 11.30 0.43 0.86
N VAL A 61 11.22 -0.27 -0.28
CA VAL A 61 10.67 0.27 -1.53
C VAL A 61 9.19 0.61 -1.35
N GLY A 62 8.43 -0.22 -0.63
CA GLY A 62 7.03 0.05 -0.32
C GLY A 62 6.85 1.26 0.61
N PHE A 63 7.75 1.46 1.57
CA PHE A 63 7.78 2.65 2.41
C PHE A 63 7.98 3.93 1.58
N PHE A 64 8.97 3.96 0.68
CA PHE A 64 9.19 5.14 -0.16
C PHE A 64 8.07 5.36 -1.18
N ALA A 65 7.47 4.29 -1.72
CA ALA A 65 6.29 4.41 -2.57
C ALA A 65 5.10 5.03 -1.81
N ALA A 66 4.90 4.67 -0.54
CA ALA A 66 3.88 5.26 0.30
C ALA A 66 4.15 6.75 0.58
N LEU A 67 5.40 7.14 0.85
CA LEU A 67 5.76 8.55 0.95
C LEU A 67 5.56 9.31 -0.36
N ALA A 68 5.89 8.68 -1.50
CA ALA A 68 5.70 9.28 -2.80
C ALA A 68 4.22 9.54 -3.10
N VAL A 69 3.30 8.62 -2.76
CA VAL A 69 1.87 8.87 -2.99
C VAL A 69 1.33 9.97 -2.09
N LEU A 70 1.80 10.06 -0.83
CA LEU A 70 1.45 11.16 0.05
C LEU A 70 1.90 12.50 -0.53
N ALA A 71 3.13 12.56 -1.05
CA ALA A 71 3.63 13.74 -1.74
C ALA A 71 2.78 14.09 -2.98
N VAL A 72 2.39 13.10 -3.79
CA VAL A 72 1.51 13.29 -4.95
C VAL A 72 0.14 13.82 -4.55
N ILE A 73 -0.42 13.36 -3.43
CA ILE A 73 -1.73 13.79 -2.94
C ILE A 73 -1.68 15.21 -2.36
N ILE A 74 -0.60 15.56 -1.64
CA ILE A 74 -0.44 16.88 -0.99
C ILE A 74 -0.01 17.96 -2.00
N ALA A 75 0.78 17.61 -3.02
CA ALA A 75 1.38 18.59 -3.91
C ALA A 75 0.38 19.53 -4.63
N PRO A 76 -0.76 19.06 -5.18
CA PRO A 76 -1.76 19.95 -5.79
C PRO A 76 -2.38 20.93 -4.80
N GLU A 77 -2.54 20.52 -3.54
CA GLU A 77 -3.09 21.39 -2.48
C GLU A 77 -2.10 22.48 -2.06
N ALA A 78 -0.81 22.15 -2.06
CA ALA A 78 0.25 23.11 -1.75
C ALA A 78 0.49 24.11 -2.90
N VAL A 79 0.35 23.69 -4.15
CA VAL A 79 0.57 24.53 -5.33
C VAL A 79 -0.69 25.31 -5.72
N GLY A 80 -1.88 24.84 -5.36
CA GLY A 80 -3.16 25.45 -5.73
C GLY A 80 -3.60 25.17 -7.17
N GLU A 81 -2.86 24.32 -7.90
CA GLU A 81 -3.13 23.96 -9.29
C GLU A 81 -3.08 22.44 -9.51
N PRO A 82 -3.84 21.89 -10.48
CA PRO A 82 -3.81 20.47 -10.79
C PRO A 82 -2.47 20.08 -11.46
N LEU A 83 -1.74 19.17 -10.82
CA LEU A 83 -0.46 18.66 -11.34
C LEU A 83 -0.65 17.40 -12.20
N ARG A 84 0.16 17.25 -13.26
CA ARG A 84 0.16 16.04 -14.12
C ARG A 84 0.56 14.77 -13.35
N ILE A 85 1.23 14.91 -12.22
CA ILE A 85 1.64 13.77 -11.38
C ILE A 85 0.46 13.16 -10.60
N ASP A 86 -0.62 13.93 -10.35
CA ASP A 86 -1.87 13.47 -9.70
C ASP A 86 -2.80 12.69 -10.66
N TRP A 87 -2.21 11.98 -11.62
CA TRP A 87 -2.96 11.17 -12.58
C TRP A 87 -3.15 9.75 -12.03
N TRP A 88 -4.24 9.10 -12.44
CA TRP A 88 -4.60 7.75 -12.00
C TRP A 88 -3.48 6.70 -12.25
N PRO A 89 -2.68 6.75 -13.35
CA PRO A 89 -1.62 5.77 -13.53
C PRO A 89 -0.53 5.90 -12.47
N THR A 90 -0.23 7.11 -12.00
CA THR A 90 0.77 7.32 -10.94
C THR A 90 0.36 6.59 -9.66
N HIS A 91 -0.91 6.70 -9.27
CA HIS A 91 -1.43 6.03 -8.08
C HIS A 91 -1.36 4.51 -8.20
N LEU A 92 -1.72 3.98 -9.37
CA LEU A 92 -1.62 2.55 -9.65
C LEU A 92 -0.18 2.05 -9.66
N VAL A 93 0.73 2.77 -10.31
CA VAL A 93 2.14 2.38 -10.36
C VAL A 93 2.72 2.35 -8.96
N LEU A 94 2.46 3.36 -8.13
CA LEU A 94 2.96 3.42 -6.77
C LEU A 94 2.40 2.29 -5.89
N VAL A 95 1.10 2.01 -5.94
CA VAL A 95 0.52 0.92 -5.15
C VAL A 95 0.98 -0.46 -5.64
N CYS A 96 1.17 -0.65 -6.95
CA CYS A 96 1.75 -1.87 -7.51
C CYS A 96 3.19 -2.07 -7.03
N ILE A 97 4.03 -1.03 -7.09
CA ILE A 97 5.41 -1.06 -6.59
C ILE A 97 5.42 -1.44 -5.11
N ALA A 98 4.58 -0.79 -4.29
CA ALA A 98 4.50 -1.08 -2.86
C ALA A 98 4.04 -2.52 -2.58
N THR A 99 3.06 -3.01 -3.33
CA THR A 99 2.54 -4.37 -3.20
C THR A 99 3.60 -5.40 -3.59
N SER A 100 4.30 -5.20 -4.70
CA SER A 100 5.39 -6.09 -5.13
C SER A 100 6.53 -6.11 -4.13
N ALA A 101 6.94 -4.95 -3.60
CA ALA A 101 7.97 -4.85 -2.57
C ALA A 101 7.59 -5.62 -1.30
N PHE A 102 6.34 -5.47 -0.85
CA PHE A 102 5.81 -6.21 0.29
C PHE A 102 5.79 -7.73 0.06
N LEU A 103 5.29 -8.18 -1.09
CA LEU A 103 5.25 -9.61 -1.44
C LEU A 103 6.65 -10.23 -1.54
N LEU A 104 7.62 -9.50 -2.11
CA LEU A 104 9.01 -9.96 -2.21
C LEU A 104 9.66 -10.06 -0.83
N ALA A 105 9.43 -9.09 0.05
CA ALA A 105 9.94 -9.11 1.42
C ALA A 105 9.34 -10.26 2.24
N ALA A 106 8.01 -10.37 2.26
CA ALA A 106 7.31 -11.44 2.96
C ALA A 106 7.66 -12.82 2.41
N GLY A 107 7.77 -12.95 1.08
CA GLY A 107 8.19 -14.17 0.41
C GLY A 107 9.63 -14.57 0.75
N GLY A 108 10.56 -13.61 0.77
CA GLY A 108 11.95 -13.85 1.17
C GLY A 108 12.05 -14.39 2.60
N ALA A 109 11.36 -13.75 3.55
CA ALA A 109 11.31 -14.21 4.94
C ALA A 109 10.65 -15.60 5.07
N ALA A 110 9.60 -15.89 4.28
CA ALA A 110 8.93 -17.19 4.28
C ALA A 110 9.83 -18.32 3.76
N VAL A 111 10.62 -18.05 2.71
CA VAL A 111 11.60 -19.00 2.16
C VAL A 111 12.69 -19.28 3.18
N THR A 112 13.23 -18.25 3.84
CA THR A 112 14.22 -18.41 4.91
C THR A 112 13.67 -19.21 6.08
N ALA A 113 12.42 -18.96 6.50
CA ALA A 113 11.78 -19.70 7.58
C ALA A 113 11.61 -21.19 7.23
N THR A 114 11.11 -21.47 6.01
CA THR A 114 10.88 -22.83 5.53
C THR A 114 12.19 -23.60 5.36
N GLY A 115 13.25 -22.93 4.92
CA GLY A 115 14.60 -23.51 4.82
C GLY A 115 15.25 -23.87 6.16
N ASN A 116 14.72 -23.35 7.27
CA ASN A 116 15.17 -23.65 8.64
C ASN A 116 14.15 -24.50 9.42
N ASP A 117 13.18 -25.14 8.74
CA ASP A 117 12.12 -25.96 9.36
C ASP A 117 11.28 -25.21 10.42
N LEU A 118 11.18 -23.87 10.28
CA LEU A 118 10.40 -23.04 11.19
C LEU A 118 8.95 -22.91 10.69
N PRO A 119 7.95 -23.06 11.58
CA PRO A 119 6.56 -22.83 11.19
C PRO A 119 6.31 -21.35 10.91
N LEU A 120 5.65 -21.04 9.79
CA LEU A 120 5.31 -19.66 9.40
C LEU A 120 4.48 -18.92 10.45
N SER A 121 3.70 -19.63 11.27
CA SER A 121 2.95 -19.05 12.38
C SER A 121 3.83 -18.49 13.50
N ALA A 122 5.04 -19.03 13.70
CA ALA A 122 6.01 -18.47 14.64
C ALA A 122 6.66 -17.20 14.07
N VAL A 123 6.91 -17.16 12.76
CA VAL A 123 7.62 -16.07 12.08
C VAL A 123 6.70 -14.87 11.80
N PHE A 124 5.48 -15.12 11.33
CA PHE A 124 4.49 -14.12 10.91
C PHE A 124 3.28 -14.01 11.85
N GLY A 125 3.42 -14.45 13.11
CA GLY A 125 2.38 -14.32 14.12
C GLY A 125 2.03 -12.85 14.38
N LEU A 126 0.78 -12.58 14.78
CA LEU A 126 0.32 -11.21 15.09
C LEU A 126 1.19 -10.50 16.13
N ASN A 127 1.73 -11.25 17.10
CA ASN A 127 2.60 -10.72 18.15
C ASN A 127 4.08 -10.65 17.74
N THR A 128 4.50 -11.44 16.76
CA THR A 128 5.92 -11.55 16.33
C THR A 128 6.22 -10.72 15.07
N ALA A 129 5.20 -10.39 14.30
CA ALA A 129 5.27 -9.62 13.05
C ALA A 129 4.18 -8.53 12.96
N PRO A 130 3.98 -7.69 13.99
CA PRO A 130 2.89 -6.71 13.99
C PRO A 130 2.99 -5.72 12.82
N GLY A 131 4.20 -5.34 12.41
CA GLY A 131 4.43 -4.42 11.29
C GLY A 131 3.98 -4.99 9.96
N LEU A 132 4.14 -6.30 9.74
CA LEU A 132 3.69 -6.97 8.53
C LEU A 132 2.16 -6.90 8.40
N TRP A 133 1.44 -7.17 9.48
CA TRP A 133 -0.03 -7.13 9.49
C TRP A 133 -0.57 -5.71 9.32
N VAL A 134 0.03 -4.74 10.02
CA VAL A 134 -0.33 -3.33 9.85
C VAL A 134 -0.10 -2.89 8.40
N THR A 135 1.04 -3.26 7.81
CA THR A 135 1.35 -2.96 6.40
C THR A 135 0.37 -3.61 5.44
N LEU A 136 -0.01 -4.88 5.68
CA LEU A 136 -0.99 -5.59 4.86
C LEU A 136 -2.36 -4.89 4.86
N VAL A 137 -2.82 -4.45 6.04
CA VAL A 137 -4.06 -3.68 6.17
C VAL A 137 -3.93 -2.33 5.45
N GLY A 138 -2.81 -1.62 5.64
CA GLY A 138 -2.54 -0.36 4.97
C GLY A 138 -2.55 -0.48 3.44
N LEU A 139 -1.93 -1.54 2.91
CA LEU A 139 -1.96 -1.85 1.47
C LEU A 139 -3.38 -2.13 1.00
N GLY A 140 -4.18 -2.89 1.75
CA GLY A 140 -5.58 -3.13 1.41
C GLY A 140 -6.40 -1.85 1.29
N VAL A 141 -6.23 -0.93 2.26
CA VAL A 141 -6.89 0.38 2.26
C VAL A 141 -6.40 1.24 1.08
N TRP A 142 -5.10 1.23 0.81
CA TRP A 142 -4.51 1.99 -0.29
C TRP A 142 -4.98 1.46 -1.65
N ILE A 143 -5.00 0.15 -1.87
CA ILE A 143 -5.52 -0.48 -3.09
C ILE A 143 -6.99 -0.08 -3.31
N ALA A 144 -7.82 -0.09 -2.26
CA ALA A 144 -9.21 0.34 -2.36
C ALA A 144 -9.34 1.82 -2.77
N GLY A 145 -8.49 2.69 -2.22
CA GLY A 145 -8.42 4.11 -2.63
C GLY A 145 -8.00 4.28 -4.08
N ALA A 146 -6.95 3.58 -4.52
CA ALA A 146 -6.48 3.59 -5.90
C ALA A 146 -7.56 3.08 -6.88
N ALA A 147 -8.29 2.02 -6.52
CA ALA A 147 -9.39 1.48 -7.32
C ALA A 147 -10.51 2.53 -7.51
N GLN A 148 -10.88 3.28 -6.48
CA GLN A 148 -11.89 4.35 -6.59
C GLN A 148 -11.43 5.49 -7.50
N ILE A 149 -10.15 5.85 -7.48
CA ILE A 149 -9.57 6.85 -8.39
C ILE A 149 -9.66 6.38 -9.85
N VAL A 150 -9.40 5.09 -10.11
CA VAL A 150 -9.52 4.50 -11.45
C VAL A 150 -10.96 4.40 -11.92
N ASP A 151 -11.87 4.00 -11.03
CA ASP A 151 -13.28 3.84 -11.38
C ASP A 151 -13.93 5.20 -11.73
N ALA A 152 -13.59 6.26 -10.99
CA ALA A 152 -14.02 7.62 -11.29
C ALA A 152 -13.56 8.16 -12.66
N ARG A 153 -12.60 7.50 -13.34
CA ARG A 153 -12.24 7.81 -14.74
C ARG A 153 -13.28 7.30 -15.73
N ASN A 154 -13.86 6.13 -15.49
CA ASN A 154 -14.73 5.46 -16.46
C ASN A 154 -16.10 6.16 -16.59
N ASP A 155 -16.41 7.06 -15.64
CA ASP A 155 -17.62 7.88 -15.62
C ASP A 155 -17.50 9.21 -16.41
N ARG A 156 -16.33 9.49 -17.03
CA ARG A 156 -16.07 10.65 -17.89
C ARG A 156 -16.19 10.32 -19.37
#